data_AF-R1BL81-F1
#
_entry.id   AF-R1BL81-F1
#
_cell.length_a   1.000
_cell.length_b   1.000
_cell.length_c   1.000
_cell.angle_alpha   90.00
_cell.angle_beta   90.00
_cell.angle_gamma   90.00
#
_symmetry.space_group_name_H-M   'P 1'
#
loop_
_entity.id
_entity.type
_entity.pdbx_description
1 polymer ?
#
loop_
_entity_poly.entity_id
_entity_poly.type
_entity_poly.pdbx_seq_one_letter_code
_entity_poly.pdbx_strand_id
1 'polypeptide(L)'
;MKPAWDSLAQSYKSSDKVVIADVDCTADNAKALCERFGVEGFPTIKYFNPPDEEGEDYSGGRDLDALKAFAATLGPGCSAAMLDKCTDEEKVELEEVMALPEEERMKQIEGLKAKIKAKEAEHEKFVEGLQAQYETSQKGVETLKKEVAPKMKLLKAAAAPKPAATAKDEV
;
A
#
# COMPACT_ATOMS: atom_id res chain seq x y z
N MET A 1 12.28 -4.25 9.35
CA MET A 1 11.79 -2.95 9.85
C MET A 1 11.92 -2.82 11.36
N LYS A 2 11.56 -3.84 12.16
CA LYS A 2 11.54 -3.75 13.62
C LYS A 2 12.74 -3.04 14.30
N PRO A 3 14.01 -3.31 13.97
CA PRO A 3 15.13 -2.60 14.61
C PRO A 3 15.15 -1.08 14.37
N ALA A 4 14.75 -0.63 13.17
CA ALA A 4 14.63 0.79 12.85
C ALA A 4 13.45 1.42 13.59
N TRP A 5 12.32 0.72 13.67
CA TRP A 5 11.13 1.17 14.41
C TRP A 5 11.41 1.33 15.91
N ASP A 6 12.05 0.32 16.53
CA ASP A 6 12.40 0.36 17.96
C ASP A 6 13.37 1.52 18.25
N SER A 7 14.33 1.78 17.35
CA SER A 7 15.27 2.92 17.46
C SER A 7 14.59 4.28 17.30
N LEU A 8 13.60 4.38 16.40
CA LEU A 8 12.77 5.56 16.23
C LEU A 8 11.95 5.81 17.51
N ALA A 9 11.25 4.80 18.01
CA ALA A 9 10.46 4.89 19.23
C ALA A 9 11.31 5.34 20.43
N GLN A 10 12.54 4.83 20.54
CA GLN A 10 13.47 5.27 21.58
C GLN A 10 13.89 6.74 21.42
N SER A 11 14.08 7.21 20.19
CA SER A 11 14.43 8.62 19.91
C SER A 11 13.30 9.60 20.27
N TYR A 12 12.05 9.14 20.21
CA TYR A 12 10.85 9.94 20.49
C TYR A 12 10.23 9.67 21.87
N LYS A 13 10.86 8.85 22.72
CA LYS A 13 10.32 8.45 24.03
C LYS A 13 9.98 9.62 24.97
N SER A 14 10.69 10.75 24.83
CA SER A 14 10.47 11.98 25.61
C SER A 14 9.88 13.11 24.78
N SER A 15 9.33 12.81 23.60
CA SER A 15 8.68 13.80 22.75
C SER A 15 7.26 14.08 23.25
N ASP A 16 6.95 15.34 23.48
CA ASP A 16 5.58 15.78 23.80
C ASP A 16 4.72 15.97 22.54
N LYS A 17 5.30 15.80 21.34
CA LYS A 17 4.66 16.10 20.06
C LYS A 17 4.32 14.87 19.23
N VAL A 18 5.12 13.82 19.34
CA VAL A 18 5.05 12.64 18.47
C VAL A 18 5.16 11.40 19.32
N VAL A 19 4.15 10.54 19.21
CA VAL A 19 4.13 9.23 19.85
C VAL A 19 4.36 8.19 18.77
N ILE A 20 5.34 7.32 19.00
CA ILE A 20 5.60 6.16 18.15
C ILE A 20 5.07 4.93 18.89
N ALA A 21 4.09 4.25 18.30
CA ALA A 21 3.44 3.08 18.88
C ALA A 21 3.32 1.96 17.84
N ASP A 22 3.28 0.72 18.31
CA ASP A 22 2.96 -0.46 17.51
C ASP A 22 1.71 -1.17 18.04
N VAL A 23 0.97 -1.77 17.12
CA VAL A 23 -0.23 -2.56 17.42
C VAL A 23 -0.04 -3.93 16.79
N ASP A 24 -0.18 -4.98 17.59
CA ASP A 24 -0.19 -6.35 17.10
C ASP A 24 -1.58 -6.72 16.58
N CYS A 25 -1.79 -6.51 15.28
CA CYS A 25 -3.04 -6.86 14.60
C CYS A 25 -3.33 -8.37 14.51
N THR A 26 -2.39 -9.23 14.93
CA THR A 26 -2.65 -10.68 15.03
C THR A 26 -3.31 -11.07 16.34
N ALA A 27 -3.32 -10.17 17.33
CA ALA A 27 -4.01 -10.37 18.59
C ALA A 27 -5.52 -10.11 18.46
N ASP A 28 -6.34 -10.99 19.05
CA ASP A 28 -7.81 -10.92 18.95
C ASP A 28 -8.40 -9.59 19.42
N ASN A 29 -7.78 -8.96 20.43
CA ASN A 29 -8.23 -7.68 20.98
C ASN A 29 -7.91 -6.47 20.09
N ALA A 30 -7.02 -6.62 19.09
CA ALA A 30 -6.59 -5.55 18.19
C ALA A 30 -7.10 -5.74 16.76
N LYS A 31 -7.61 -6.93 16.40
CA LYS A 31 -8.09 -7.23 15.06
C LYS A 31 -9.13 -6.23 14.53
N ALA A 32 -10.16 -5.94 15.35
CA ALA A 32 -11.20 -4.97 14.97
C ALA A 32 -10.65 -3.54 14.76
N LEU A 33 -9.62 -3.15 15.51
CA LEU A 33 -8.94 -1.87 15.33
C LEU A 33 -8.20 -1.82 13.98
N CYS A 34 -7.47 -2.89 13.67
CA CYS A 34 -6.71 -2.97 12.42
C CYS A 34 -7.61 -3.10 11.18
N GLU A 35 -8.74 -3.80 11.29
CA GLU A 35 -9.78 -3.83 10.24
C GLU A 35 -10.40 -2.44 10.04
N ARG A 36 -10.72 -1.71 11.12
CA ARG A 36 -11.25 -0.33 11.04
C ARG A 36 -10.30 0.59 10.28
N PHE A 37 -9.00 0.43 10.46
CA PHE A 37 -7.97 1.23 9.78
C PHE A 37 -7.44 0.59 8.50
N GLY A 38 -8.16 -0.39 7.92
CA GLY A 38 -7.82 -0.97 6.61
C GLY A 38 -6.43 -1.59 6.54
N VAL A 39 -5.97 -2.26 7.61
CA VAL A 39 -4.67 -2.93 7.61
C VAL A 39 -4.80 -4.30 6.94
N GLU A 40 -4.40 -4.39 5.67
CA GLU A 40 -4.50 -5.61 4.86
C GLU A 40 -3.20 -6.44 4.82
N GLY A 41 -2.08 -5.85 5.24
CA GLY A 41 -0.77 -6.51 5.22
C GLY A 41 0.21 -5.93 6.24
N PHE A 42 1.23 -6.72 6.61
CA PHE A 42 2.21 -6.33 7.63
C PHE A 42 3.63 -6.19 7.05
N PRO A 43 4.40 -5.20 7.53
CA PRO A 43 3.96 -4.09 8.38
C PRO A 43 3.25 -2.99 7.57
N THR A 44 2.21 -2.40 8.15
CA THR A 44 1.58 -1.15 7.67
C THR A 44 1.87 -0.04 8.66
N ILE A 45 2.28 1.12 8.17
CA ILE A 45 2.53 2.30 9.01
C ILE A 45 1.45 3.31 8.67
N LYS A 46 0.74 3.74 9.70
CA LYS A 46 -0.20 4.85 9.64
C LYS A 46 0.26 5.95 10.58
N TYR A 47 -0.02 7.20 10.21
CA TYR A 47 0.21 8.35 11.08
C TYR A 47 -1.09 9.12 11.26
N PHE A 48 -1.19 9.81 12.39
CA PHE A 48 -2.37 10.56 12.79
C PHE A 48 -1.89 11.93 13.23
N ASN A 49 -2.41 12.98 12.60
CA ASN A 49 -2.14 14.35 13.02
C ASN A 49 -3.47 15.01 13.44
N PRO A 50 -3.74 15.15 14.75
CA PRO A 50 -4.98 15.74 15.22
C PRO A 50 -5.26 17.08 14.54
N PRO A 51 -6.51 17.32 14.10
CA PRO A 51 -7.74 16.61 14.48
C PRO A 51 -8.08 15.39 13.62
N ASP A 52 -7.21 14.94 12.72
CA ASP A 52 -7.49 13.76 11.90
C ASP A 52 -7.56 12.47 12.76
N GLU A 53 -8.68 11.77 12.64
CA GLU A 53 -8.96 10.50 13.31
C GLU A 53 -8.98 9.30 12.35
N GLU A 54 -8.98 9.54 11.04
CA GLU A 54 -9.01 8.46 10.04
C GLU A 54 -7.60 7.90 9.80
N GLY A 55 -6.59 8.75 9.94
CA GLY A 55 -5.18 8.39 9.78
C GLY A 55 -4.79 8.23 8.32
N GLU A 56 -3.53 8.50 8.04
CA GLU A 56 -2.98 8.47 6.70
C GLU A 56 -1.92 7.36 6.55
N ASP A 57 -1.87 6.76 5.37
CA ASP A 57 -0.88 5.74 5.06
C ASP A 57 0.50 6.34 4.80
N TYR A 58 1.51 5.83 5.53
CA TYR A 58 2.89 6.16 5.26
C TYR A 58 3.47 5.24 4.17
N SER A 59 3.76 5.84 3.02
CA SER A 59 4.33 5.16 1.84
C SER A 59 5.83 5.42 1.63
N GLY A 60 6.49 6.16 2.54
CA GLY A 60 7.90 6.52 2.42
C GLY A 60 8.89 5.40 2.77
N GLY A 61 10.18 5.75 2.80
CA GLY A 61 11.27 4.84 3.15
C GLY A 61 11.14 4.27 4.57
N ARG A 62 11.49 3.00 4.76
CA ARG A 62 11.29 2.27 6.04
C ARG A 62 12.59 2.01 6.81
N ASP A 63 13.68 2.64 6.38
CA ASP A 63 14.92 2.74 7.15
C ASP A 63 14.80 3.84 8.23
N LEU A 64 15.74 3.85 9.17
CA LEU A 64 15.68 4.75 10.31
C LEU A 64 15.75 6.23 9.90
N ASP A 65 16.51 6.56 8.87
CA ASP A 65 16.74 7.95 8.47
C ASP A 65 15.50 8.52 7.78
N ALA A 66 14.89 7.75 6.88
CA ALA A 66 13.62 8.11 6.25
C ALA A 66 12.50 8.27 7.30
N LEU A 67 12.40 7.34 8.25
CA LEU A 67 11.40 7.42 9.31
C LEU A 67 11.62 8.61 10.25
N LYS A 68 12.86 8.94 10.59
CA LYS A 68 13.18 10.15 11.38
C LYS A 68 12.85 11.43 10.61
N ALA A 69 13.19 11.48 9.33
CA ALA A 69 12.89 12.63 8.49
C ALA A 69 11.37 12.88 8.44
N PHE A 70 10.58 11.81 8.27
CA PHE A 70 9.12 11.91 8.31
C PHE A 70 8.60 12.27 9.70
N ALA A 71 9.03 11.59 10.76
CA ALA A 71 8.58 11.88 12.11
C ALA A 71 8.91 13.32 12.56
N ALA A 72 9.93 13.96 11.97
CA ALA A 72 10.25 15.36 12.22
C ALA A 72 9.29 16.35 11.54
N THR A 73 8.52 15.92 10.53
CA THR A 73 7.44 16.73 9.94
C THR A 73 6.14 16.63 10.74
N LEU A 74 6.02 15.64 11.63
CA LEU A 74 4.87 15.45 12.50
C LEU A 74 4.91 16.44 13.67
N GLY A 75 3.74 16.96 14.02
CA GLY A 75 3.55 18.01 15.03
C GLY A 75 2.32 18.83 14.69
N PRO A 76 2.03 19.91 15.46
CA PRO A 76 0.87 20.75 15.23
C PRO A 76 0.86 21.25 13.78
N GLY A 77 -0.03 20.68 12.96
CA GLY A 77 -0.20 21.03 11.56
C GLY A 77 -1.10 22.26 11.39
N CYS A 78 -1.34 22.62 10.14
CA CYS A 78 -2.38 23.57 9.79
C CYS A 78 -3.70 23.17 10.45
N SER A 79 -4.27 24.06 11.26
CA SER A 79 -5.54 23.84 11.93
C SER A 79 -6.16 25.19 12.32
N ALA A 80 -7.45 25.17 12.65
CA ALA A 80 -8.16 26.37 13.13
C ALA A 80 -7.50 27.01 14.37
N ALA A 81 -6.77 26.23 15.16
CA ALA A 81 -6.04 26.70 16.34
C ALA A 81 -4.60 27.16 16.04
N MET A 82 -4.04 26.78 14.88
CA MET A 82 -2.63 26.99 14.51
C MET A 82 -2.54 27.50 13.06
N LEU A 83 -3.20 28.62 12.76
CA LEU A 83 -3.21 29.23 11.43
C LEU A 83 -1.81 29.65 10.95
N ASP A 84 -0.86 29.88 11.86
CA ASP A 84 0.54 30.16 11.51
C ASP A 84 1.27 28.95 10.87
N LYS A 85 0.67 27.76 10.96
CA LYS A 85 1.16 26.52 10.34
C LYS A 85 0.54 26.22 8.98
N CYS A 86 -0.43 27.02 8.56
CA CYS A 86 -1.08 26.90 7.25
C CYS A 86 -0.35 27.72 6.19
N THR A 87 -0.32 27.24 4.94
CA THR A 87 -0.01 28.08 3.78
C THR A 87 -1.10 29.14 3.58
N ASP A 88 -0.84 30.15 2.77
CA ASP A 88 -1.85 31.19 2.51
C ASP A 88 -3.06 30.63 1.76
N GLU A 89 -2.85 29.62 0.91
CA GLU A 89 -3.92 28.87 0.26
C GLU A 89 -4.73 28.07 1.28
N GLU A 90 -4.08 27.31 2.16
CA GLU A 90 -4.75 26.52 3.19
C GLU A 90 -5.56 27.39 4.15
N LYS A 91 -5.09 28.61 4.47
CA LYS A 91 -5.86 29.56 5.29
C LYS A 91 -7.16 29.97 4.61
N VAL A 92 -7.12 30.27 3.31
CA VAL A 92 -8.33 30.66 2.57
C VAL A 92 -9.34 29.52 2.58
N GLU A 93 -8.90 28.30 2.26
CA GLU A 93 -9.77 27.12 2.28
C GLU A 93 -10.33 26.84 3.67
N LEU A 94 -9.48 26.93 4.70
CA LEU A 94 -9.90 26.71 6.07
C LEU A 94 -10.89 27.78 6.55
N GLU A 95 -10.71 29.05 6.20
CA GLU A 95 -11.67 30.11 6.51
C GLU A 95 -13.04 29.87 5.86
N GLU A 96 -13.06 29.46 4.59
CA GLU A 96 -14.30 29.08 3.89
C GLU A 96 -15.00 27.91 4.57
N VAL A 97 -14.25 26.86 4.93
CA VAL A 97 -14.78 25.69 5.63
C VAL A 97 -15.26 26.05 7.05
N MET A 98 -14.52 26.90 7.77
CA MET A 98 -14.91 27.37 9.10
C MET A 98 -16.17 28.23 9.08
N ALA A 99 -16.42 28.97 7.99
CA ALA A 99 -17.64 29.76 7.80
C ALA A 99 -18.89 28.90 7.58
N LEU A 100 -18.75 27.62 7.21
CA LEU A 100 -19.86 26.69 7.10
C LEU A 100 -20.40 26.29 8.49
N PRO A 101 -21.72 26.08 8.65
CA PRO A 101 -22.28 25.45 9.83
C PRO A 101 -21.66 24.07 10.07
N GLU A 102 -21.52 23.68 11.34
CA GLU A 102 -20.98 22.37 11.72
C GLU A 102 -21.74 21.21 11.07
N GLU A 103 -23.07 21.31 10.99
CA GLU A 103 -23.92 20.31 10.34
C GLU A 103 -23.55 20.13 8.86
N GLU A 104 -23.28 21.23 8.14
CA GLU A 104 -22.92 21.15 6.73
C GLU A 104 -21.51 20.58 6.55
N ARG A 105 -20.56 20.95 7.42
CA ARG A 105 -19.23 20.31 7.43
C ARG A 105 -19.33 18.81 7.66
N MET A 106 -20.12 18.38 8.65
CA MET A 106 -20.32 16.96 8.97
C MET A 106 -20.96 16.21 7.80
N LYS A 107 -21.96 16.81 7.16
CA LYS A 107 -22.60 16.25 5.96
C LYS A 107 -21.62 16.11 4.79
N GLN A 108 -20.72 17.07 4.60
CA GLN A 108 -19.66 16.97 3.59
C GLN A 108 -18.68 15.83 3.92
N ILE A 109 -18.25 15.69 5.18
CA ILE A 109 -17.40 14.58 5.63
C ILE A 109 -18.08 13.23 5.38
N GLU A 110 -19.34 13.07 5.78
CA GLU A 110 -20.10 11.84 5.54
C GLU A 110 -20.28 11.56 4.05
N GLY A 111 -20.55 12.60 3.25
CA GLY A 111 -20.66 12.48 1.79
C GLY A 111 -19.35 12.05 1.12
N LEU A 112 -18.21 12.58 1.56
CA LEU A 112 -16.89 12.18 1.06
C LEU A 112 -16.55 10.75 1.49
N LYS A 113 -16.79 10.38 2.74
CA LYS A 113 -16.63 9.00 3.24
C LYS A 113 -17.48 8.01 2.45
N ALA A 114 -18.73 8.36 2.16
CA ALA A 114 -19.61 7.52 1.34
C ALA A 114 -19.09 7.35 -0.09
N LYS A 115 -18.52 8.39 -0.70
CA LYS A 115 -17.89 8.32 -2.03
C LYS A 115 -16.64 7.42 -2.02
N ILE A 116 -15.80 7.54 -1.00
CA ILE A 116 -14.61 6.69 -0.82
C ILE A 116 -15.05 5.22 -0.71
N LYS A 117 -15.96 4.91 0.21
CA LYS A 117 -16.49 3.55 0.39
C LYS A 117 -17.13 2.98 -0.88
N ALA A 118 -17.87 3.80 -1.63
CA ALA A 118 -18.44 3.37 -2.90
C ALA A 118 -17.34 3.02 -3.92
N LYS A 119 -16.25 3.81 -3.98
CA LYS A 119 -15.12 3.54 -4.87
C LYS A 119 -14.29 2.34 -4.44
N GLU A 120 -14.11 2.11 -3.15
CA GLU A 120 -13.48 0.90 -2.62
C GLU A 120 -14.28 -0.35 -3.00
N ALA A 121 -15.61 -0.33 -2.83
CA ALA A 121 -16.47 -1.46 -3.23
C ALA A 121 -16.49 -1.70 -4.75
N GLU A 122 -16.36 -0.65 -5.57
CA GLU A 122 -16.16 -0.80 -7.02
C GLU A 122 -14.79 -1.41 -7.34
N HIS A 123 -13.74 -1.00 -6.62
CA HIS A 123 -12.39 -1.52 -6.79
C HIS A 123 -12.29 -3.00 -6.39
N GLU A 124 -12.90 -3.40 -5.28
CA GLU A 124 -12.96 -4.80 -4.82
C GLU A 124 -13.53 -5.71 -5.91
N LYS A 125 -14.69 -5.34 -6.48
CA LYS A 125 -15.30 -6.08 -7.60
C LYS A 125 -14.41 -6.14 -8.84
N PHE A 126 -13.68 -5.07 -9.13
CA PHE A 126 -12.73 -5.04 -10.23
C PHE A 126 -11.57 -6.03 -10.00
N VAL A 127 -11.02 -6.07 -8.78
CA VAL A 127 -9.95 -7.00 -8.40
C VAL A 127 -10.42 -8.46 -8.47
N GLU A 128 -11.60 -8.77 -7.94
CA GLU A 128 -12.20 -10.12 -8.04
C GLU A 128 -12.35 -10.56 -9.51
N GLY A 129 -12.85 -9.66 -10.36
CA GLY A 129 -12.98 -9.92 -11.81
C GLY A 129 -11.63 -10.18 -12.48
N LEU A 130 -10.62 -9.39 -12.14
CA LEU A 130 -9.26 -9.55 -12.67
C LEU A 130 -8.64 -10.89 -12.23
N GLN A 131 -8.85 -11.29 -10.98
CA GLN A 131 -8.37 -12.57 -10.45
C GLN A 131 -8.99 -13.76 -11.18
N ALA A 132 -10.30 -13.74 -11.43
CA ALA A 132 -10.97 -14.78 -12.20
C ALA A 132 -10.45 -14.88 -13.66
N GLN A 133 -10.18 -13.73 -14.30
CA GLN A 133 -9.56 -13.69 -15.63
C GLN A 133 -8.13 -14.27 -15.61
N TYR A 134 -7.35 -13.93 -14.59
CA TYR A 134 -5.99 -14.43 -14.42
C TYR A 134 -5.96 -15.96 -14.28
N GLU A 135 -6.79 -16.53 -13.42
CA GLU A 135 -6.89 -17.98 -13.25
C GLU A 135 -7.31 -18.69 -14.54
N THR A 136 -8.26 -18.11 -15.27
CA THR A 136 -8.72 -18.64 -16.57
C THR A 136 -7.57 -18.64 -17.58
N SER A 137 -6.83 -17.53 -17.67
CA SER A 137 -5.66 -17.40 -18.54
C SER A 137 -4.58 -18.42 -18.19
N GLN A 138 -4.24 -18.55 -16.90
CA GLN A 138 -3.26 -19.52 -16.41
C GLN A 138 -3.63 -20.96 -16.78
N LYS A 139 -4.89 -21.37 -16.55
CA LYS A 139 -5.38 -22.71 -16.92
C LYS A 139 -5.30 -22.96 -18.43
N GLY A 140 -5.60 -21.94 -19.24
CA GLY A 140 -5.45 -21.99 -20.68
C GLY A 140 -4.00 -22.23 -21.12
N VAL A 141 -3.06 -21.48 -20.54
CA VAL A 141 -1.61 -21.64 -20.82
C VAL A 141 -1.11 -23.02 -20.39
N GLU A 142 -1.54 -23.52 -19.23
CA GLU A 142 -1.14 -24.85 -18.75
C GLU A 142 -1.68 -25.97 -19.67
N THR A 143 -2.94 -25.85 -20.08
CA THR A 143 -3.58 -26.78 -21.02
C THR A 143 -2.82 -26.81 -22.34
N LEU A 144 -2.58 -25.64 -22.95
CA LEU A 144 -1.86 -25.57 -24.21
C LEU A 144 -0.43 -26.12 -24.10
N LYS A 145 0.28 -25.83 -23.00
CA LYS A 145 1.61 -26.41 -22.75
C LYS A 145 1.57 -27.95 -22.74
N LYS A 146 0.58 -28.56 -22.09
CA LYS A 146 0.41 -30.01 -22.06
C LYS A 146 0.13 -30.57 -23.45
N GLU A 147 -0.75 -29.91 -24.21
CA GLU A 147 -1.12 -30.33 -25.56
C GLU A 147 0.04 -30.23 -26.56
N VAL A 148 0.82 -29.14 -26.50
CA VAL A 148 1.90 -28.90 -27.47
C VAL A 148 3.22 -29.55 -27.07
N ALA A 149 3.42 -29.92 -25.81
CA ALA A 149 4.68 -30.51 -25.33
C ALA A 149 5.11 -31.78 -26.11
N PRO A 150 4.23 -32.75 -26.42
CA PRO A 150 4.60 -33.90 -27.24
C PRO A 150 5.09 -33.50 -28.63
N LYS A 151 4.37 -32.60 -29.31
CA LYS A 151 4.73 -32.09 -30.64
C LYS A 151 6.06 -31.33 -30.60
N MET A 152 6.27 -30.50 -29.59
CA MET A 152 7.55 -29.82 -29.35
C MET A 152 8.71 -30.81 -29.14
N LYS A 153 8.50 -31.90 -28.40
CA LYS A 153 9.51 -32.96 -28.22
C LYS A 153 9.87 -33.62 -29.55
N LEU A 154 8.87 -33.98 -30.35
CA LEU A 154 9.07 -34.59 -31.67
C LEU A 154 9.80 -33.63 -32.62
N LEU A 155 9.42 -32.36 -32.66
CA LEU A 155 10.07 -31.35 -33.50
C LEU A 155 11.55 -31.14 -33.10
N LYS A 156 11.86 -31.14 -31.80
CA LYS A 156 13.24 -31.06 -31.31
C LYS A 156 14.06 -32.29 -31.67
N ALA A 157 13.45 -33.48 -31.61
CA ALA A 157 14.10 -34.74 -31.98
C ALA A 157 14.34 -34.86 -33.49
N ALA A 158 13.51 -34.23 -34.33
CA ALA A 158 13.63 -34.25 -35.79
C ALA A 158 14.78 -33.38 -36.33
N ALA A 159 15.31 -32.45 -35.54
CA ALA A 159 16.52 -31.71 -35.90
C ALA A 159 17.76 -32.60 -35.69
N ALA A 160 18.11 -33.41 -36.69
CA ALA A 160 19.35 -34.20 -36.66
C ALA A 160 20.58 -33.26 -36.62
N PRO A 161 21.65 -33.62 -35.89
CA PRO A 161 22.91 -32.89 -35.96
C PRO A 161 23.44 -32.91 -37.39
N LYS A 162 23.89 -31.75 -37.87
CA LYS A 162 24.59 -31.61 -39.16
C LYS A 162 25.68 -32.69 -39.21
N PRO A 163 25.71 -33.59 -40.21
CA PRO A 163 26.65 -34.70 -40.22
C PRO A 163 28.07 -34.14 -40.10
N ALA A 164 28.79 -34.56 -39.06
CA ALA A 164 30.20 -34.26 -38.90
C ALA A 164 30.91 -34.85 -40.12
N ALA A 165 31.60 -33.99 -40.87
CA ALA A 165 32.45 -34.41 -41.97
C ALA A 165 33.43 -35.47 -41.44
N THR A 166 33.29 -36.70 -41.92
CA THR A 166 34.18 -37.81 -41.59
C THR A 166 35.57 -37.48 -42.13
N ALA A 167 36.49 -37.13 -41.22
CA ALA A 167 37.92 -37.13 -41.52
C ALA A 167 38.33 -38.60 -41.70
N LYS A 168 38.73 -38.91 -42.94
CA LYS A 168 39.23 -40.22 -43.36
C LYS A 168 40.56 -40.50 -42.68
N ASP A 169 40.72 -41.76 -42.27
CA ASP A 169 41.99 -42.40 -41.91
C ASP A 169 43.10 -42.10 -42.93
N GLU A 170 44.28 -41.71 -42.45
CA GLU A 170 45.54 -41.88 -43.17
C GLU A 170 46.50 -42.73 -42.33
N VAL A 171 46.90 -43.82 -42.99
CA VAL A 171 47.99 -44.80 -42.83
C VAL A 171 49.10 -44.49 -41.81
#